data_AF-A0A1I0JAV5-F1
#
_entry.id   AF-A0A1I0JAV5-F1
#
_cell.length_a   1.000
_cell.length_b   1.000
_cell.length_c   1.000
_cell.angle_alpha   90.00
_cell.angle_beta   90.00
_cell.angle_gamma   90.00
#
_symmetry.space_group_name_H-M   'P 1'
#
loop_
_entity.id
_entity.type
_entity.pdbx_description
1 polymer ?
#
loop_
_entity_poly.entity_id
_entity_poly.type
_entity_poly.pdbx_seq_one_letter_code
_entity_poly.pdbx_strand_id
1 'polypeptide(L)'
;MAGENQRERMRLRLRRVAVANKILSYYGLTLKEWNGSRYMLFDKKGASRVIYDLGGMWKAASEMAHRDLDPLDPDFLKALQEGTCAR
;
A
#
# COMPACT_ATOMS: atom_id res chain seq x y z
N MET A 1 24.08 3.22 20.09
CA MET A 1 22.61 3.39 19.91
C MET A 1 22.21 3.96 18.53
N ALA A 2 22.97 3.71 17.44
CA ALA A 2 22.57 4.14 16.08
C ALA A 2 21.79 3.05 15.30
N GLY A 3 22.11 1.77 15.56
CA GLY A 3 21.46 0.64 14.90
C GLY A 3 20.02 0.39 15.33
N GLU A 4 19.65 0.71 16.57
CA GLU A 4 18.29 0.54 17.10
C GLU A 4 17.31 1.50 16.41
N ASN A 5 17.68 2.77 16.27
CA ASN A 5 16.88 3.78 15.55
C ASN A 5 16.66 3.39 14.08
N GLN A 6 17.67 2.81 13.42
CA GLN A 6 17.53 2.35 12.04
C GLN A 6 16.58 1.15 11.91
N ARG A 7 16.64 0.20 12.84
CA ARG A 7 15.74 -0.96 12.90
C ARG A 7 14.30 -0.53 13.17
N GLU A 8 14.09 0.40 14.08
CA GLU A 8 12.75 0.91 14.40
C GLU A 8 12.12 1.66 13.21
N ARG A 9 12.91 2.49 12.51
CA ARG A 9 12.46 3.16 11.28
C ARG A 9 12.04 2.16 10.20
N MET A 10 12.82 1.09 10.01
CA MET A 10 12.47 0.04 9.06
C MET A 10 11.18 -0.69 9.47
N ARG A 11 11.03 -1.02 10.76
CA ARG A 11 9.82 -1.67 11.28
C ARG A 11 8.57 -0.81 11.07
N LEU A 12 8.66 0.50 11.33
CA LEU A 12 7.56 1.44 11.09
C LEU A 12 7.20 1.54 9.61
N ARG A 13 8.20 1.56 8.71
CA ARG A 13 7.98 1.55 7.26
C ARG A 13 7.25 0.28 6.81
N LEU A 14 7.73 -0.89 7.23
CA LEU A 14 7.09 -2.16 6.90
C LEU A 14 5.66 -2.24 7.44
N ARG A 15 5.41 -1.72 8.65
CA ARG A 15 4.05 -1.64 9.20
C ARG A 15 3.13 -0.76 8.34
N ARG A 16 3.62 0.39 7.86
CA ARG A 16 2.86 1.26 6.95
C ARG A 16 2.54 0.56 5.63
N VAL A 17 3.52 -0.13 5.04
CA VAL A 17 3.33 -0.94 3.82
C VAL A 17 2.29 -2.03 4.05
N ALA A 18 2.35 -2.73 5.19
CA ALA A 18 1.38 -3.78 5.51
C ALA A 18 -0.05 -3.25 5.63
N VAL A 19 -0.23 -2.06 6.22
CA VAL A 19 -1.55 -1.40 6.28
C VAL A 19 -2.01 -0.96 4.90
N ALA A 20 -1.15 -0.32 4.11
CA ALA A 20 -1.47 0.09 2.74
C ALA A 20 -1.88 -1.10 1.87
N ASN A 21 -1.20 -2.24 2.00
CA ASN A 21 -1.51 -3.45 1.25
C ASN A 21 -2.88 -4.06 1.56
N LYS A 22 -3.44 -3.85 2.76
CA LYS A 22 -4.82 -4.29 3.05
C LYS A 22 -5.84 -3.56 2.18
N ILE A 23 -5.57 -2.30 1.87
CA ILE A 23 -6.41 -1.47 1.01
C ILE A 23 -6.12 -1.79 -0.46
N LEU A 24 -4.85 -1.75 -0.85
CA LEU A 24 -4.42 -1.95 -2.24
C LEU A 24 -4.74 -3.35 -2.78
N SER A 25 -4.79 -4.38 -1.92
CA SER A 25 -5.14 -5.74 -2.34
C SER A 25 -6.54 -5.84 -2.93
N TYR A 26 -7.48 -5.03 -2.44
CA TYR A 26 -8.84 -4.96 -2.98
C TYR A 26 -8.83 -4.49 -4.43
N TYR A 27 -7.97 -3.53 -4.75
CA TYR A 27 -7.78 -3.00 -6.11
C TYR A 27 -6.80 -3.83 -6.96
N GLY A 28 -6.31 -4.96 -6.44
CA GLY A 28 -5.34 -5.81 -7.13
C GLY A 28 -3.93 -5.23 -7.20
N LEU A 29 -3.62 -4.24 -6.38
CA LEU A 29 -2.32 -3.61 -6.32
C LEU A 29 -1.51 -4.10 -5.10
N THR A 30 -0.19 -4.02 -5.18
CA THR A 30 0.71 -4.36 -4.07
C THR A 30 1.82 -3.34 -3.93
N LEU A 31 2.03 -2.83 -2.74
CA LEU A 31 3.12 -1.94 -2.37
C LEU A 31 4.25 -2.72 -1.69
N LYS A 32 5.49 -2.41 -2.06
CA LYS A 32 6.71 -2.88 -1.38
C LYS A 32 7.60 -1.71 -1.00
N GLU A 33 8.32 -1.88 0.10
CA GLU A 33 9.40 -0.96 0.48
C GLU A 33 10.57 -1.14 -0.49
N TRP A 34 11.17 -0.03 -0.94
CA TRP A 34 12.31 -0.03 -1.85
C TRP A 34 13.42 0.90 -1.37
N ASN A 35 14.59 0.31 -1.13
CA ASN A 35 15.84 1.02 -0.83
C ASN A 35 15.73 2.02 0.36
N GLY A 36 14.98 1.66 1.40
CA GLY A 36 14.91 2.40 2.67
C GLY A 36 14.29 3.80 2.59
N SER A 37 13.88 4.25 1.40
CA SER A 37 13.49 5.64 1.12
C SER A 37 12.27 5.73 0.20
N ARG A 38 12.08 4.77 -0.70
CA ARG A 38 11.03 4.77 -1.72
C ARG A 38 10.08 3.60 -1.52
N TYR A 39 8.99 3.61 -2.27
CA TYR A 39 8.07 2.49 -2.38
C TYR A 39 7.97 2.08 -3.85
N MET A 40 7.63 0.82 -4.06
CA MET A 40 7.36 0.29 -5.40
C MET A 40 5.96 -0.29 -5.38
N LEU A 41 5.10 0.23 -6.26
CA LEU A 41 3.75 -0.26 -6.49
C LEU A 41 3.78 -1.23 -7.66
N PHE A 42 3.03 -2.32 -7.54
CA PHE A 42 2.89 -3.36 -8.54
C PHE A 42 1.41 -3.60 -8.82
N ASP A 43 1.10 -3.87 -10.08
CA ASP A 43 -0.19 -4.42 -10.50
C ASP A 43 -0.06 -5.93 -10.77
N LYS A 44 -1.18 -6.65 -10.67
CA LYS A 44 -1.32 -8.06 -11.05
C LYS A 44 -0.92 -8.32 -12.52
N LYS A 45 -1.02 -7.30 -13.37
CA LYS A 45 -0.61 -7.37 -14.79
C LYS A 45 0.91 -7.26 -15.01
N GLY A 46 1.70 -7.08 -13.95
CA GLY A 46 3.16 -6.98 -14.02
C GLY A 46 3.69 -5.55 -14.22
N ALA A 47 2.81 -4.55 -14.32
CA ALA A 47 3.22 -3.15 -14.30
C ALA A 47 3.77 -2.77 -12.91
N SER A 48 4.82 -1.95 -12.88
CA SER A 48 5.40 -1.46 -11.62
C SER A 48 5.75 0.03 -11.71
N ARG A 49 5.65 0.72 -10.58
CA ARG A 49 5.93 2.16 -10.48
C ARG A 49 6.60 2.51 -9.17
N VAL A 50 7.67 3.31 -9.26
CA VAL A 50 8.35 3.85 -8.09
C VAL A 50 7.58 5.06 -7.58
N ILE A 51 7.36 5.10 -6.26
CA ILE A 51 6.69 6.18 -5.56
C ILE A 51 7.62 6.68 -4.45
N TYR A 52 7.69 7.99 -4.28
CA TYR A 52 8.57 8.61 -3.28
C TYR A 52 7.98 8.56 -1.87
N ASP A 53 6.66 8.69 -1.74
CA ASP A 53 5.95 8.73 -0.47
C ASP A 53 4.53 8.12 -0.58
N LEU A 54 3.84 8.01 0.55
CA LEU A 54 2.47 7.48 0.58
C LEU A 54 1.41 8.46 0.04
N GLY A 55 1.73 9.75 -0.07
CA GLY A 55 0.81 10.72 -0.68
C GLY A 55 0.71 10.53 -2.19
N GLY A 56 1.85 10.30 -2.86
CA GLY A 56 1.90 9.94 -4.28
C GLY A 56 1.35 8.54 -4.59
N MET A 57 1.19 7.69 -3.58
CA MET A 57 0.71 6.32 -3.75
C MET A 57 -0.72 6.27 -4.26
N TRP A 58 -1.61 7.11 -3.71
CA TRP A 58 -3.04 7.05 -4.06
C TRP A 58 -3.27 7.39 -5.53
N LYS A 59 -2.63 8.47 -5.99
CA LYS A 59 -2.67 8.87 -7.40
C LYS A 59 -2.09 7.79 -8.31
N ALA A 60 -0.92 7.26 -7.98
CA ALA A 60 -0.29 6.20 -8.76
C ALA A 60 -1.14 4.92 -8.80
N ALA A 61 -1.79 4.58 -7.68
CA ALA A 61 -2.71 3.45 -7.59
C ALA A 61 -3.93 3.65 -8.48
N SER A 62 -4.53 4.84 -8.50
CA SER A 62 -5.70 5.12 -9.33
C SER A 62 -5.37 5.07 -10.82
N GLU A 63 -4.23 5.64 -11.20
CA GLU A 63 -3.73 5.56 -12.57
C GLU A 63 -3.46 4.11 -13.01
N MET A 64 -2.87 3.27 -12.14
CA MET A 64 -2.57 1.87 -12.45
C MET A 64 -3.80 0.96 -12.43
N ALA A 65 -4.75 1.22 -11.53
CA ALA A 65 -6.00 0.45 -11.44
C ALA A 65 -7.03 0.85 -12.52
N HIS A 66 -6.80 1.97 -13.22
CA HIS A 66 -7.77 2.59 -14.14
C HIS A 66 -9.16 2.79 -13.50
N ARG A 67 -9.17 3.05 -12.19
CA ARG A 67 -10.36 3.25 -11.36
C ARG A 67 -10.05 4.34 -10.34
N ASP A 68 -11.03 5.15 -10.00
CA ASP A 68 -10.91 6.05 -8.87
C ASP A 68 -10.90 5.24 -7.57
N LEU A 69 -9.80 5.33 -6.81
CA LEU A 69 -9.77 4.69 -5.50
C LEU A 69 -10.50 5.62 -4.54
N ASP A 70 -11.73 5.26 -4.20
CA ASP A 70 -12.47 5.94 -3.14
C ASP A 70 -12.33 5.13 -1.83
N PRO A 71 -11.68 5.68 -0.78
CA PRO A 71 -11.55 5.01 0.51
C PRO A 71 -12.87 4.92 1.28
N LEU A 72 -13.89 5.67 0.87
CA LEU A 72 -15.23 5.67 1.42
C LEU A 72 -16.25 4.93 0.53
N ASP A 73 -15.78 4.24 -0.52
CA ASP A 73 -16.61 3.43 -1.38
C ASP A 73 -17.34 2.35 -0.54
N PRO A 74 -18.68 2.26 -0.60
CA PRO A 74 -19.44 1.32 0.22
C PRO A 74 -19.08 -0.15 -0.01
N ASP A 75 -18.77 -0.53 -1.26
CA ASP A 75 -18.38 -1.90 -1.61
C ASP A 75 -16.98 -2.22 -1.07
N PHE A 76 -16.07 -1.25 -1.15
CA PHE A 76 -14.75 -1.34 -0.51
C PHE A 76 -14.86 -1.49 1.01
N LEU A 77 -15.66 -0.66 1.68
CA LEU A 77 -15.85 -0.72 3.13
C LEU A 77 -16.46 -2.05 3.57
N LYS A 78 -17.44 -2.55 2.81
CA LYS A 78 -18.03 -3.87 3.04
C LYS A 78 -16.99 -4.98 2.91
N ALA A 79 -16.23 -5.00 1.81
CA ALA A 79 -15.17 -5.99 1.61
C ALA A 79 -14.07 -5.92 2.69
N LEU A 80 -13.72 -4.71 3.15
CA LEU A 80 -12.75 -4.51 4.23
C LEU A 80 -13.27 -5.04 5.56
N GLN A 81 -14.55 -4.82 5.87
CA GLN A 81 -15.21 -5.37 7.07
C GLN A 81 -15.27 -6.90 7.02
N GLU A 82 -15.70 -7.48 5.88
CA GLU A 82 -15.78 -8.94 5.68
C GLU A 82 -14.40 -9.61 5.80
N GLY A 83 -13.36 -9.04 5.18
CA GLY A 83 -11.97 -9.53 5.31
C GLY A 83 -11.34 -9.29 6.69
N THR A 84 -11.97 -8.50 7.55
CA THR A 84 -11.59 -8.31 8.96
C THR A 84 -12.38 -9.24 9.88
N CYS A 85 -13.63 -9.58 9.54
CA CYS A 85 -14.46 -10.54 10.26
C CYS A 85 -14.11 -12.01 9.96
N ALA A 86 -13.52 -12.30 8.81
CA ALA A 86 -13.07 -13.64 8.44
C ALA A 86 -11.70 -14.04 9.05
N ARG A 87 -11.34 -13.49 10.21
CA ARG A 87 -10.04 -13.74 10.86
C ARG A 87 -10.16 -14.21 12.29
#